data_AF-A0A1S1EF69-F1
#
_entry.id   AF-A0A1S1EF69-F1
#
_cell.length_a   1.000
_cell.length_b   1.000
_cell.length_c   1.000
_cell.angle_alpha   90.00
_cell.angle_beta   90.00
_cell.angle_gamma   90.00
#
_symmetry.space_group_name_H-M   'P 1'
#
loop_
_entity.id
_entity.type
_entity.pdbx_description
1 polymer ?
#
loop_
_entity_poly.entity_id
_entity_poly.type
_entity_poly.pdbx_seq_one_letter_code
_entity_poly.pdbx_strand_id
1 'polypeptide(L)'
;MINRLLRKLEDLDAKIVFYRQEKPRGSNEMTGENESSRYDHAMKQLIQRVNWSLPKHERHLLILDKQGPKERMEIFAACAAFMFSHQDADKLLEPPLEVESHLYQTVQCADWICAILGRIASFKYDPDFEEFQWAVKYFGNRLAPVCSPYSKIRAAGSGKDVYPNHLGSFRKCFSADEIPASGLEIDELKAKFNR
;
A
#
# COMPACT_ATOMS: atom_id res chain seq x y z
N MET A 1 13.71 3.89 -17.22
CA MET A 1 13.70 2.46 -16.82
C MET A 1 12.30 1.97 -16.49
N ILE A 2 11.61 2.52 -15.49
CA ILE A 2 10.27 2.08 -15.06
C ILE A 2 9.20 2.06 -16.17
N ASN A 3 9.20 3.01 -17.12
CA ASN A 3 8.22 2.99 -18.22
C ASN A 3 8.37 1.76 -19.14
N ARG A 4 9.60 1.25 -19.31
CA ARG A 4 9.82 0.00 -20.06
C ARG A 4 9.30 -1.20 -19.28
N LEU A 5 9.47 -1.19 -17.96
CA LEU A 5 8.93 -2.20 -17.08
C LEU A 5 7.40 -2.23 -17.12
N LEU A 6 6.73 -1.08 -16.96
CA LEU A 6 5.26 -1.02 -17.01
C LEU A 6 4.70 -1.52 -18.34
N ARG A 7 5.34 -1.14 -19.46
CA ARG A 7 4.98 -1.71 -20.78
C ARG A 7 5.18 -3.22 -20.83
N LYS A 8 6.29 -3.72 -20.27
CA LYS A 8 6.55 -5.16 -20.25
C LYS A 8 5.52 -5.91 -19.40
N LEU A 9 5.05 -5.32 -18.29
CA LEU A 9 3.96 -5.88 -17.48
C LEU A 9 2.66 -5.93 -18.27
N GLU A 10 2.34 -4.87 -19.01
CA GLU A 10 1.20 -4.82 -19.92
C GLU A 10 1.28 -5.90 -21.01
N ASP A 11 2.44 -6.05 -21.67
CA ASP A 11 2.69 -7.07 -22.70
C ASP A 11 2.56 -8.51 -22.18
N LEU A 12 2.78 -8.72 -20.87
CA LEU A 12 2.70 -10.01 -20.20
C LEU A 12 1.32 -10.26 -19.56
N ASP A 13 0.35 -9.35 -19.74
CA ASP A 13 -0.92 -9.31 -19.01
C ASP A 13 -0.77 -9.43 -17.48
N ALA A 14 0.35 -8.93 -16.96
CA ALA A 14 0.61 -8.91 -15.52
C ALA A 14 -0.28 -7.88 -14.83
N LYS A 15 -0.72 -8.22 -13.61
CA LYS A 15 -1.55 -7.33 -12.77
C LYS A 15 -0.78 -6.83 -11.56
N ILE A 16 -0.71 -5.50 -11.42
CA ILE A 16 -0.25 -4.85 -10.19
C ILE A 16 -1.43 -4.83 -9.22
N VAL A 17 -1.25 -5.45 -8.05
CA VAL A 17 -2.24 -5.44 -6.97
C VAL A 17 -1.69 -4.64 -5.80
N PHE A 18 -2.46 -3.69 -5.29
CA PHE A 18 -2.06 -2.91 -4.11
C PHE A 18 -3.22 -2.67 -3.14
N TYR A 19 -2.87 -2.58 -1.86
CA TYR A 19 -3.71 -2.04 -0.82
C TYR A 19 -2.89 -1.08 0.03
N ARG A 20 -3.46 0.08 0.31
CA ARG A 20 -2.92 1.03 1.29
C ARG A 20 -4.08 1.56 2.12
N GLN A 21 -3.80 1.89 3.37
CA GLN A 21 -4.69 2.65 4.22
C GLN A 21 -3.98 3.96 4.57
N GLU A 22 -4.69 5.07 4.48
CA GLU A 22 -4.24 6.36 4.99
C GLU A 22 -3.89 6.21 6.47
N LYS A 23 -2.69 6.67 6.83
CA LYS A 23 -2.23 6.59 8.22
C LYS A 23 -2.98 7.66 9.02
N PRO A 24 -3.62 7.33 10.13
CA PRO A 24 -4.19 8.32 11.02
C PRO A 24 -3.11 9.32 11.46
N ARG A 25 -3.47 10.60 11.55
CA ARG A 25 -2.55 11.64 12.02
C ARG A 25 -2.51 11.67 13.55
N GLY A 26 -1.34 11.96 14.11
CA GLY A 26 -1.08 11.92 15.56
C GLY A 26 -0.26 10.70 16.00
N SER A 27 0.03 10.62 17.30
CA SER A 27 0.78 9.51 17.88
C SER A 27 -0.06 8.22 17.94
N ASN A 28 0.59 7.07 18.13
CA ASN A 28 -0.11 5.79 18.32
C ASN A 28 -1.02 5.84 19.58
N GLU A 29 -0.66 6.61 20.61
CA GLU A 29 -1.49 6.80 21.81
C GLU A 29 -2.76 7.60 21.52
N MET A 30 -2.68 8.60 20.64
CA MET A 30 -3.83 9.42 20.25
C MET A 30 -4.78 8.70 19.31
N THR A 31 -4.24 7.86 18.42
CA THR A 31 -5.00 7.20 17.35
C THR A 31 -5.51 5.82 17.76
N GLY A 32 -4.91 5.20 18.78
CA GLY A 32 -5.21 3.84 19.20
C GLY A 32 -4.76 2.76 18.21
N GLU A 33 -4.13 3.14 17.08
CA GLU A 33 -3.67 2.21 16.06
C GLU A 33 -2.19 1.84 16.28
N ASN A 34 -1.93 0.56 16.56
CA ASN A 34 -0.58 0.03 16.63
C ASN A 34 -0.07 -0.41 15.24
N GLU A 35 1.25 -0.41 15.04
CA GLU A 35 1.85 -0.70 13.74
C GLU A 35 1.69 -2.16 13.30
N SER A 36 1.72 -3.07 14.26
CA SER A 36 1.61 -4.52 14.09
C SER A 36 0.24 -4.93 13.52
N SER A 37 -0.84 -4.40 14.09
CA SER A 37 -2.22 -4.63 13.67
C SER A 37 -2.51 -3.98 12.32
N ARG A 38 -1.93 -2.81 12.03
CA ARG A 38 -2.01 -2.21 10.68
C ARG A 38 -1.33 -3.08 9.64
N TYR A 39 -0.14 -3.61 9.96
CA TYR A 39 0.57 -4.53 9.07
C TYR A 39 -0.27 -5.78 8.79
N ASP A 40 -0.83 -6.42 9.83
CA ASP A 40 -1.69 -7.60 9.68
C ASP A 40 -2.93 -7.31 8.85
N HIS A 41 -3.57 -6.15 9.09
CA HIS A 41 -4.73 -5.74 8.32
C HIS A 41 -4.37 -5.54 6.84
N ALA A 42 -3.27 -4.83 6.55
CA ALA A 42 -2.82 -4.58 5.19
C ALA A 42 -2.45 -5.89 4.47
N MET A 43 -1.79 -6.83 5.15
CA MET A 43 -1.44 -8.13 4.61
C MET A 43 -2.69 -8.95 4.24
N LYS A 44 -3.67 -9.03 5.14
CA LYS A 44 -4.96 -9.71 4.88
C LYS A 44 -5.69 -9.09 3.70
N GLN A 45 -5.73 -7.75 3.62
CA GLN A 45 -6.36 -7.04 2.50
C GLN A 45 -5.62 -7.25 1.16
N LEU A 46 -4.30 -7.41 1.20
CA LEU A 46 -3.49 -7.74 0.02
C LEU A 46 -3.79 -9.16 -0.46
N ILE A 47 -3.76 -10.15 0.43
CA ILE A 47 -4.09 -11.55 0.12
C ILE A 47 -5.47 -11.65 -0.54
N GLN A 48 -6.49 -11.02 0.05
CA GLN A 48 -7.85 -11.00 -0.52
C GLN A 48 -7.88 -10.45 -1.94
N ARG A 49 -7.16 -9.35 -2.20
CA ARG A 49 -7.16 -8.71 -3.51
C ARG A 49 -6.45 -9.52 -4.55
N VAL A 50 -5.34 -10.15 -4.20
CA VAL A 50 -4.67 -11.09 -5.10
C VAL A 50 -5.63 -12.24 -5.41
N ASN A 51 -6.31 -12.78 -4.39
CA ASN A 51 -7.30 -13.83 -4.56
C ASN A 51 -8.42 -13.43 -5.55
N TRP A 52 -8.98 -12.23 -5.42
CA TRP A 52 -10.03 -11.74 -6.31
C TRP A 52 -9.52 -11.40 -7.73
N SER A 53 -8.24 -11.06 -7.85
CA SER A 53 -7.61 -10.71 -9.13
C SER A 53 -7.27 -11.93 -9.99
N LEU A 54 -7.17 -13.10 -9.39
CA LEU A 54 -6.84 -14.35 -10.08
C LEU A 54 -8.10 -15.10 -10.54
N PRO A 55 -8.07 -15.81 -11.67
CA PRO A 55 -9.09 -16.77 -12.07
C PRO A 55 -9.41 -17.80 -10.98
N LYS A 56 -10.61 -18.37 -10.98
CA LYS A 56 -11.07 -19.31 -9.93
C LYS A 56 -10.21 -20.57 -9.79
N HIS A 57 -9.66 -21.05 -10.91
CA HIS A 57 -8.90 -22.30 -10.97
C HIS A 57 -7.39 -22.10 -10.82
N GLU A 58 -6.93 -20.86 -10.69
CA GLU A 58 -5.53 -20.56 -10.48
C GLU A 58 -5.20 -20.55 -8.99
N ARG A 59 -3.94 -20.85 -8.70
CA ARG A 59 -3.34 -20.86 -7.38
C ARG A 59 -2.03 -20.10 -7.46
N HIS A 60 -1.59 -19.53 -6.34
CA HIS A 60 -0.39 -18.69 -6.33
C HIS A 60 0.45 -18.92 -5.08
N LEU A 61 1.72 -18.59 -5.22
CA LEU A 61 2.65 -18.34 -4.12
C LEU A 61 2.82 -16.83 -4.00
N LEU A 62 2.84 -16.33 -2.77
CA LEU A 62 3.15 -14.93 -2.48
C LEU A 62 4.57 -14.84 -1.92
N ILE A 63 5.42 -14.07 -2.60
CA ILE A 63 6.80 -13.80 -2.18
C ILE A 63 6.87 -12.34 -1.74
N LEU A 64 7.43 -12.10 -0.57
CA LEU A 64 7.53 -10.78 0.06
C LEU A 64 8.99 -10.44 0.37
N ASP A 65 9.34 -9.16 0.34
CA ASP A 65 10.59 -8.72 0.95
C ASP A 65 10.47 -8.80 2.47
N LYS A 66 11.57 -9.13 3.15
CA LYS A 66 11.67 -9.05 4.61
C LYS A 66 11.68 -7.58 5.03
N GLN A 67 10.51 -6.96 5.13
CA GLN A 67 10.32 -5.57 5.52
C GLN A 67 9.17 -5.46 6.52
N GLY A 68 9.50 -5.22 7.78
CA GLY A 68 8.50 -5.00 8.82
C GLY A 68 9.08 -5.09 10.23
N PRO A 69 8.33 -4.59 11.25
CA PRO A 69 8.73 -4.70 12.65
C PRO A 69 8.49 -6.10 13.23
N LYS A 70 7.79 -6.97 12.48
CA LYS A 70 7.43 -8.31 12.93
C LYS A 70 8.49 -9.33 12.56
N GLU A 71 8.66 -10.29 13.46
CA GLU A 71 9.42 -11.48 13.17
C GLU A 71 8.69 -12.34 12.13
N ARG A 72 9.47 -13.00 11.27
CA ARG A 72 9.00 -13.90 10.20
C ARG A 72 7.93 -14.88 10.66
N MET A 73 8.12 -15.44 11.85
CA MET A 73 7.22 -16.42 12.44
C MET A 73 5.83 -15.85 12.74
N GLU A 74 5.75 -14.58 13.16
CA GLU A 74 4.46 -13.94 13.45
C GLU A 74 3.67 -13.67 12.18
N ILE A 75 4.35 -13.21 11.12
CA ILE A 75 3.75 -12.99 9.81
C ILE A 75 3.24 -14.32 9.25
N PHE A 76 4.06 -15.36 9.32
CA PHE A 76 3.70 -16.71 8.91
C PHE A 76 2.43 -17.21 9.63
N ALA A 77 2.42 -17.16 10.97
CA ALA A 77 1.30 -17.62 11.77
C ALA A 77 0.00 -16.84 11.49
N ALA A 78 0.08 -15.52 11.38
CA ALA A 78 -1.08 -14.67 11.10
C ALA A 78 -1.67 -14.93 9.70
N CYS A 79 -0.81 -15.11 8.68
CA CYS A 79 -1.25 -15.43 7.33
C CYS A 79 -1.82 -16.84 7.22
N ALA A 80 -1.18 -17.83 7.85
CA ALA A 80 -1.67 -19.20 7.90
C ALA A 80 -3.07 -19.27 8.53
N ALA A 81 -3.25 -18.62 9.69
CA ALA A 81 -4.55 -18.55 10.35
C ALA A 81 -5.61 -17.92 9.43
N PHE A 82 -5.25 -16.87 8.68
CA PHE A 82 -6.16 -16.22 7.74
C PHE A 82 -6.52 -17.11 6.54
N MET A 83 -5.55 -17.82 5.96
CA MET A 83 -5.77 -18.76 4.85
C MET A 83 -6.80 -19.83 5.18
N PHE A 84 -6.70 -20.44 6.36
CA PHE A 84 -7.60 -21.53 6.75
C PHE A 84 -8.94 -21.06 7.33
N SER A 85 -9.10 -19.76 7.62
CA SER A 85 -10.32 -19.21 8.21
C SER A 85 -11.13 -18.32 7.26
N HIS A 86 -10.64 -18.04 6.06
CA HIS A 86 -11.26 -17.06 5.17
C HIS A 86 -11.36 -17.51 3.71
N GLN A 87 -12.59 -17.49 3.18
CA GLN A 87 -12.89 -17.91 1.80
C GLN A 87 -12.16 -17.07 0.74
N ASP A 88 -11.80 -15.83 1.07
CA ASP A 88 -11.10 -14.93 0.15
C ASP A 88 -9.58 -15.12 0.16
N ALA A 89 -9.07 -16.20 0.76
CA ALA A 89 -7.66 -16.57 0.75
C ALA A 89 -7.43 -18.01 0.23
N ASP A 90 -8.44 -18.61 -0.39
CA ASP A 90 -8.48 -20.03 -0.80
C ASP A 90 -7.56 -20.39 -1.98
N LYS A 91 -7.02 -19.39 -2.69
CA LYS A 91 -6.07 -19.62 -3.81
C LYS A 91 -4.60 -19.51 -3.43
N LEU A 92 -4.28 -19.13 -2.20
CA LEU A 92 -2.91 -19.05 -1.71
C LEU A 92 -2.46 -20.45 -1.28
N LEU A 93 -1.39 -20.97 -1.89
CA LEU A 93 -0.93 -22.36 -1.65
C LEU A 93 -0.29 -22.55 -0.28
N GLU A 94 0.51 -21.57 0.13
CA GLU A 94 1.23 -21.57 1.40
C GLU A 94 1.28 -20.13 1.95
N PRO A 95 1.48 -19.95 3.27
CA PRO A 95 1.71 -18.62 3.83
C PRO A 95 2.85 -17.89 3.10
N PRO A 96 2.81 -16.55 3.02
CA PRO A 96 3.78 -15.80 2.23
C PRO A 96 5.23 -16.09 2.61
N LEU A 97 6.08 -16.23 1.59
CA LEU A 97 7.50 -16.52 1.73
C LEU A 97 8.28 -15.21 1.76
N GLU A 98 9.00 -14.96 2.85
CA GLU A 98 9.91 -13.82 2.93
C GLU A 98 11.26 -14.16 2.28
N VAL A 99 11.73 -13.25 1.43
CA VAL A 99 13.04 -13.32 0.78
C VAL A 99 13.78 -12.00 0.96
N GLU A 100 15.08 -12.01 0.69
CA GLU A 100 15.91 -10.81 0.72
C GLU A 100 15.91 -10.13 -0.66
N SER A 101 15.23 -8.97 -0.79
CA SER A 101 15.05 -8.26 -2.06
C SER A 101 16.33 -8.01 -2.86
N HIS A 102 17.47 -7.79 -2.22
CA HIS A 102 18.75 -7.57 -2.91
C HIS A 102 19.18 -8.75 -3.81
N LEU A 103 18.65 -9.96 -3.57
CA LEU A 103 18.90 -11.15 -4.38
C LEU A 103 17.89 -11.36 -5.52
N TYR A 104 16.72 -10.70 -5.46
CA TYR A 104 15.60 -10.96 -6.37
C TYR A 104 15.14 -9.68 -7.09
N GLN A 105 15.43 -9.59 -8.38
CA GLN A 105 15.06 -8.46 -9.23
C GLN A 105 13.54 -8.23 -9.32
N THR A 106 12.75 -9.30 -9.23
CA THR A 106 11.27 -9.23 -9.23
C THR A 106 10.73 -8.55 -7.97
N VAL A 107 11.37 -8.77 -6.82
CA VAL A 107 11.02 -8.13 -5.55
C VAL A 107 11.43 -6.65 -5.58
N GLN A 108 12.63 -6.34 -6.06
CA GLN A 108 13.07 -4.94 -6.26
C GLN A 108 12.14 -4.16 -7.21
N CYS A 109 11.65 -4.83 -8.25
CA CYS A 109 10.64 -4.28 -9.15
C CYS A 109 9.34 -3.92 -8.40
N ALA A 110 8.87 -4.80 -7.50
CA ALA A 110 7.72 -4.50 -6.65
C ALA A 110 7.99 -3.30 -5.73
N ASP A 111 9.18 -3.19 -5.15
CA ASP A 111 9.58 -2.05 -4.33
C ASP A 111 9.54 -0.73 -5.09
N TRP A 112 10.03 -0.71 -6.34
CA TRP A 112 9.96 0.49 -7.18
C TRP A 112 8.51 0.91 -7.48
N ILE A 113 7.62 -0.06 -7.75
CA ILE A 113 6.20 0.21 -7.96
C ILE A 113 5.57 0.74 -6.67
N CYS A 114 5.81 0.09 -5.53
CA CYS A 114 5.36 0.53 -4.21
C CYS A 114 5.83 1.95 -3.89
N ALA A 115 7.08 2.28 -4.22
CA ALA A 115 7.63 3.60 -3.96
C ALA A 115 6.96 4.68 -4.85
N ILE A 116 6.55 4.36 -6.09
CA ILE A 116 5.79 5.28 -6.94
C ILE A 116 4.36 5.44 -6.42
N LEU A 117 3.70 4.33 -6.08
CA LEU A 117 2.35 4.34 -5.50
C LEU A 117 2.33 5.13 -4.18
N GLY A 118 3.36 4.99 -3.35
CA GLY A 118 3.53 5.75 -2.11
C GLY A 118 3.57 7.25 -2.37
N ARG A 119 4.32 7.72 -3.37
CA ARG A 119 4.39 9.14 -3.75
C ARG A 119 3.07 9.67 -4.30
N ILE A 120 2.40 8.89 -5.15
CA ILE A 120 1.04 9.21 -5.63
C ILE A 120 0.08 9.35 -4.44
N ALA A 121 0.16 8.43 -3.49
CA ALA A 121 -0.70 8.42 -2.32
C ALA A 121 -0.40 9.61 -1.40
N SER A 122 0.87 9.90 -1.10
CA SER A 122 1.26 11.09 -0.33
C SER A 122 0.76 12.37 -0.98
N PHE A 123 0.96 12.56 -2.29
CA PHE A 123 0.41 13.73 -2.99
C PHE A 123 -1.12 13.84 -2.84
N LYS A 124 -1.85 12.73 -2.83
CA LYS A 124 -3.32 12.75 -2.76
C LYS A 124 -3.86 12.98 -1.36
N TYR A 125 -3.19 12.44 -0.33
CA TYR A 125 -3.69 12.39 1.05
C TYR A 125 -2.95 13.34 1.99
N ASP A 126 -1.97 14.10 1.49
CA ASP A 126 -1.24 15.03 2.32
C ASP A 126 -0.94 16.34 1.56
N PRO A 127 -1.43 17.50 2.04
CA PRO A 127 -1.12 18.79 1.41
C PRO A 127 0.37 19.13 1.47
N ASP A 128 1.10 18.65 2.48
CA ASP A 128 2.52 18.97 2.66
C ASP A 128 3.43 18.30 1.61
N PHE A 129 2.91 17.34 0.86
CA PHE A 129 3.65 16.58 -0.16
C PHE A 129 3.25 16.98 -1.59
N GLU A 130 3.02 18.27 -1.81
CA GLU A 130 2.70 18.79 -3.14
C GLU A 130 3.83 18.53 -4.15
N GLU A 131 5.09 18.44 -3.71
CA GLU A 131 6.24 18.15 -4.56
C GLU A 131 6.13 16.78 -5.26
N PHE A 132 5.33 15.85 -4.75
CA PHE A 132 5.10 14.54 -5.38
C PHE A 132 4.08 14.56 -6.53
N GLN A 133 3.59 15.73 -6.94
CA GLN A 133 2.72 15.90 -8.11
C GLN A 133 3.27 15.22 -9.38
N TRP A 134 4.60 15.21 -9.55
CA TRP A 134 5.25 14.56 -10.70
C TRP A 134 4.92 13.06 -10.78
N ALA A 135 4.69 12.38 -9.66
CA ALA A 135 4.39 10.96 -9.64
C ALA A 135 3.06 10.67 -10.32
N VAL A 136 2.04 11.49 -10.04
CA VAL A 136 0.74 11.45 -10.72
C VAL A 136 0.92 11.74 -12.20
N LYS A 137 1.60 12.85 -12.53
CA LYS A 137 1.81 13.30 -13.92
C LYS A 137 2.47 12.26 -14.80
N TYR A 138 3.52 11.61 -14.33
CA TYR A 138 4.33 10.71 -15.14
C TYR A 138 3.92 9.24 -15.04
N PHE A 139 3.29 8.81 -13.95
CA PHE A 139 3.05 7.37 -13.71
C PHE A 139 1.58 7.00 -13.50
N GLY A 140 0.72 7.92 -13.05
CA GLY A 140 -0.66 7.59 -12.71
C GLY A 140 -1.45 6.95 -13.86
N ASN A 141 -1.46 7.57 -15.03
CA ASN A 141 -2.13 7.02 -16.22
C ASN A 141 -1.46 5.77 -16.80
N ARG A 142 -0.19 5.52 -16.48
CA ARG A 142 0.56 4.34 -16.95
C ARG A 142 0.37 3.13 -16.04
N LEU A 143 0.14 3.38 -14.74
CA LEU A 143 -0.15 2.34 -13.76
C LEU A 143 -1.60 1.86 -13.86
N ALA A 144 -2.54 2.76 -14.11
CA ALA A 144 -3.97 2.45 -14.10
C ALA A 144 -4.36 1.21 -14.95
N PRO A 145 -3.88 1.05 -16.21
CA PRO A 145 -4.29 -0.09 -17.06
C PRO A 145 -3.73 -1.44 -16.60
N VAL A 146 -2.56 -1.44 -15.97
CA VAL A 146 -1.89 -2.67 -15.50
C VAL A 146 -2.29 -3.05 -14.07
N CYS A 147 -3.07 -2.21 -13.39
CA CYS A 147 -3.52 -2.47 -12.03
C CYS A 147 -4.80 -3.31 -11.99
N SER A 148 -4.91 -4.21 -11.01
CA SER A 148 -6.16 -4.92 -10.73
C SER A 148 -7.23 -3.95 -10.23
N PRO A 149 -8.50 -4.07 -10.69
CA PRO A 149 -9.61 -3.21 -10.26
C PRO A 149 -9.95 -3.35 -8.77
N TYR A 150 -9.51 -4.43 -8.12
CA TYR A 150 -9.72 -4.64 -6.68
C TYR A 150 -8.73 -3.86 -5.80
N SER A 151 -7.68 -3.31 -6.40
CA SER A 151 -6.69 -2.50 -5.69
C SER A 151 -7.31 -1.21 -5.18
N LYS A 152 -6.86 -0.72 -4.02
CA LYS A 152 -7.34 0.56 -3.49
C LYS A 152 -6.39 1.20 -2.49
N ILE A 153 -6.44 2.52 -2.40
CA ILE A 153 -5.98 3.29 -1.25
C ILE A 153 -7.23 3.69 -0.46
N ARG A 154 -7.36 3.19 0.76
CA ARG A 154 -8.45 3.53 1.68
C ARG A 154 -8.14 4.84 2.39
N ALA A 155 -9.06 5.78 2.34
CA ALA A 155 -8.98 7.03 3.07
C ALA A 155 -9.36 6.87 4.54
N ALA A 156 -8.90 7.79 5.38
CA ALA A 156 -9.36 7.98 6.75
C ALA A 156 -10.54 8.98 6.79
N GLY A 157 -11.33 8.89 7.86
CA GLY A 157 -12.45 9.81 8.12
C GLY A 157 -13.43 9.97 6.95
N SER A 158 -13.67 11.22 6.56
CA SER A 158 -14.53 11.60 5.44
C SER A 158 -13.77 11.74 4.09
N GLY A 159 -12.51 11.30 4.06
CA GLY A 159 -11.68 11.28 2.86
C GLY A 159 -12.21 10.33 1.78
N LYS A 160 -11.57 10.33 0.62
CA LYS A 160 -12.03 9.57 -0.57
C LYS A 160 -11.06 8.46 -0.92
N ASP A 161 -11.57 7.23 -0.98
CA ASP A 161 -10.83 6.08 -1.50
C ASP A 161 -10.34 6.35 -2.94
N VAL A 162 -9.15 5.86 -3.26
CA VAL A 162 -8.55 5.96 -4.59
C VAL A 162 -8.41 4.56 -5.19
N TYR A 163 -9.05 4.38 -6.33
CA TYR A 163 -8.97 3.18 -7.16
C TYR A 163 -7.99 3.39 -8.33
N PRO A 164 -7.52 2.31 -9.00
CA PRO A 164 -6.54 2.37 -10.07
C PRO A 164 -6.83 3.39 -11.18
N ASN A 165 -8.07 3.44 -11.65
CA ASN A 165 -8.54 4.38 -12.68
C ASN A 165 -8.42 5.86 -12.26
N HIS A 166 -8.22 6.15 -10.98
CA HIS A 166 -8.04 7.50 -10.43
C HIS A 166 -6.59 7.83 -10.06
N LEU A 167 -5.64 6.93 -10.31
CA LEU A 167 -4.21 7.17 -10.02
C LEU A 167 -3.65 8.36 -10.81
N GLY A 168 -4.12 8.58 -12.04
CA GLY A 168 -3.73 9.72 -12.88
C GLY A 168 -4.44 11.04 -12.58
N SER A 169 -5.41 11.04 -11.66
CA SER A 169 -6.11 12.26 -11.27
C SER A 169 -5.27 13.12 -10.34
N PHE A 170 -5.23 14.43 -10.56
CA PHE A 170 -4.59 15.39 -9.66
C PHE A 170 -5.46 15.75 -8.44
N ARG A 171 -6.66 15.18 -8.33
CA ARG A 171 -7.57 15.42 -7.22
C ARG A 171 -6.95 14.96 -5.89
N LYS A 172 -7.02 15.83 -4.87
CA LYS A 172 -6.72 15.54 -3.47
C LYS A 172 -7.88 14.78 -2.80
N CYS A 173 -7.55 13.92 -1.85
CA CYS A 173 -8.44 12.89 -1.31
C CYS A 173 -8.50 12.85 0.22
N PHE A 174 -7.67 13.63 0.93
CA PHE A 174 -7.73 13.75 2.39
C PHE A 174 -9.04 14.38 2.88
N SER A 175 -9.41 14.07 4.11
CA SER A 175 -10.46 14.77 4.86
C SER A 175 -9.99 16.18 5.22
N ALA A 176 -10.85 17.19 5.10
CA ALA A 176 -10.53 18.56 5.55
C ALA A 176 -10.32 18.64 7.07
N ASP A 177 -11.02 17.78 7.82
CA ASP A 177 -10.96 17.71 9.28
C ASP A 177 -9.67 17.05 9.80
N GLU A 178 -8.91 16.40 8.91
CA GLU A 178 -7.64 15.74 9.22
C GLU A 178 -6.42 16.61 8.82
N ILE A 179 -6.61 17.86 8.41
CA ILE A 179 -5.51 18.79 8.11
C ILE A 179 -5.20 19.60 9.38
N PRO A 180 -4.03 19.45 10.05
CA PRO A 180 -3.59 20.47 10.99
C PRO A 180 -3.37 21.76 10.21
N ALA A 181 -3.84 22.88 10.74
CA ALA A 181 -3.36 24.18 10.30
C ALA A 181 -1.83 24.19 10.42
N SER A 182 -1.14 24.11 9.29
CA SER A 182 0.32 24.12 9.19
C SER A 182 0.91 25.22 10.08
N GLY A 183 1.71 24.83 11.08
CA GLY A 183 2.57 25.75 11.86
C GLY A 183 2.47 25.63 13.38
N LEU A 184 1.29 25.33 13.94
CA LEU A 184 1.09 25.38 15.41
C LEU A 184 1.67 24.17 16.15
N GLU A 185 1.58 22.96 15.59
CA GLU A 185 2.03 21.74 16.27
C GLU A 185 3.56 21.59 16.36
N ILE A 186 4.34 22.17 15.43
CA ILE A 186 5.81 22.07 15.50
C ILE A 186 6.34 22.80 16.73
N ASP A 187 5.76 23.94 17.08
CA ASP A 187 6.18 24.71 18.25
C ASP A 187 5.66 24.09 19.56
N GLU A 188 4.48 23.46 19.54
CA GLU A 188 3.99 22.65 20.68
C GLU A 188 4.81 21.38 20.90
N LEU A 189 5.27 20.72 19.83
CA LEU A 189 6.16 19.56 19.90
C LEU A 189 7.55 19.95 20.42
N LYS A 190 8.11 21.08 19.99
CA LYS A 190 9.37 21.63 20.53
C LYS A 190 9.26 21.96 22.02
N ALA A 191 8.12 22.46 22.49
CA ALA A 191 7.89 22.76 23.89
C ALA A 191 7.82 21.51 24.79
N LYS A 192 7.38 20.37 24.25
CA LYS A 192 7.35 19.08 24.97
C LYS A 192 8.72 18.40 25.06
N PHE A 193 9.58 18.55 24.05
CA PHE A 193 10.93 17.95 24.05
C PHE A 193 11.98 18.76 24.81
N ASN A 194 11.68 20.02 25.17
CA ASN A 194 12.55 20.89 25.96
C ASN A 194 12.18 20.91 27.46
N ARG A 195 11.45 19.92 27.97
CA ARG A 195 11.19 19.71 29.41
C ARG A 195 11.87 18.47 29.94
#